data_AF-A0A9P7ZR52-F1
#
_entry.id   AF-A0A9P7ZR52-F1
#
_cell.length_a   1.000
_cell.length_b   1.000
_cell.length_c   1.000
_cell.angle_alpha   90.00
_cell.angle_beta   90.00
_cell.angle_gamma   90.00
#
_symmetry.space_group_name_H-M   'P 1'
#
loop_
_entity.id
_entity.type
_entity.pdbx_description
1 polymer ?
#
loop_
_entity_poly.entity_id
_entity_poly.type
_entity_poly.pdbx_seq_one_letter_code
_entity_poly.pdbx_strand_id
1 'polypeptide(L)'
;MRHMYRSLRPWGLDDNTMVVSESILQQMEPTHKDQSQDTPSTSIRPENMAWIMYTSGSIGIPKGVVLEHRNLRSNHVGKGNMCNMDPTTRAFRFSAYTFNVPISDIFITLACGSTVCVRGKRADE
;
A
#
# COMPACT_ATOMS: atom_id res chain seq x y z
N MET A 1 -8.09 25.11 -11.31
CA MET A 1 -7.58 23.86 -10.72
C MET A 1 -6.21 23.40 -11.24
N ARG A 2 -5.81 23.62 -12.51
CA ARG A 2 -4.47 23.20 -13.01
C ARG A 2 -3.25 23.91 -12.39
N HIS A 3 -3.42 25.10 -11.80
CA HIS A 3 -2.30 25.83 -11.18
C HIS A 3 -1.90 25.35 -9.78
N MET A 4 -2.77 24.60 -9.08
CA MET A 4 -2.49 24.16 -7.71
C MET A 4 -1.53 22.96 -7.65
N TYR A 5 -1.58 22.07 -8.66
CA TYR A 5 -0.78 20.84 -8.70
C TYR A 5 0.69 21.06 -9.07
N ARG A 6 1.02 22.15 -9.79
CA ARG A 6 2.41 22.51 -10.11
C ARG A 6 3.28 22.77 -8.86
N SER A 7 2.65 23.09 -7.74
CA SER A 7 3.27 23.42 -6.45
C SER A 7 3.70 22.21 -5.62
N LEU A 8 3.35 20.98 -6.04
CA LEU A 8 3.54 19.78 -5.23
C LEU A 8 4.77 18.95 -5.60
N ARG A 9 5.48 19.32 -6.69
CA ARG A 9 6.74 18.65 -7.10
C ARG A 9 7.83 18.59 -6.01
N PRO A 10 8.02 19.61 -5.15
CA PRO A 10 9.01 19.53 -4.06
C PRO A 10 8.73 18.42 -3.05
N TRP A 11 7.50 17.89 -3.02
CA TRP A 11 7.07 16.81 -2.14
C TRP A 11 7.08 15.43 -2.83
N GLY A 12 7.71 15.33 -4.01
CA GLY A 12 7.85 14.07 -4.75
C GLY A 12 6.59 13.62 -5.51
N LEU A 13 5.60 14.50 -5.64
CA LEU A 13 4.37 14.24 -6.39
C LEU A 13 4.57 14.65 -7.85
N ASP A 14 4.47 13.67 -8.75
CA ASP A 14 4.63 13.83 -10.20
C ASP A 14 3.30 14.09 -10.91
N ASP A 15 3.35 14.21 -12.24
CA ASP A 15 2.16 14.46 -13.07
C ASP A 15 1.16 13.28 -13.06
N ASN A 16 1.53 12.13 -12.47
CA ASN A 16 0.68 10.96 -12.24
C ASN A 16 0.08 10.91 -10.82
N THR A 17 0.33 11.93 -10.00
CA THR A 17 -0.24 12.01 -8.66
C THR A 17 -1.66 12.57 -8.70
N MET A 18 -2.63 11.76 -8.27
CA MET A 18 -4.01 12.21 -8.03
C MET A 18 -4.22 12.49 -6.54
N VAL A 19 -4.56 13.73 -6.19
CA VAL A 19 -5.01 14.07 -4.83
C VAL A 19 -6.45 13.61 -4.68
N VAL A 20 -6.69 12.68 -3.75
CA VAL A 20 -8.05 12.26 -3.38
C VAL A 20 -8.54 13.20 -2.26
N SER A 21 -9.61 13.94 -2.52
CA SER A 21 -10.24 14.86 -1.55
C SER A 21 -11.72 14.53 -1.42
N GLU A 22 -12.34 14.96 -0.32
CA GLU A 22 -13.78 14.77 -0.09
C GLU A 22 -14.62 15.29 -1.26
N SER A 23 -14.24 16.46 -1.80
CA SER A 23 -14.90 17.06 -2.96
C SER A 23 -14.76 16.22 -4.24
N ILE A 24 -13.65 15.49 -4.40
CA ILE A 24 -13.43 14.58 -5.54
C ILE A 24 -14.22 13.29 -5.34
N LEU A 25 -14.24 12.76 -4.12
CA LEU A 25 -15.02 11.55 -3.79
C LEU A 25 -16.52 11.78 -3.96
N GLN A 26 -17.04 12.96 -3.61
CA GLN A 26 -18.44 13.33 -3.80
C GLN A 26 -18.81 13.58 -5.27
N GLN A 27 -17.84 13.93 -6.12
CA GLN A 27 -18.01 14.09 -7.57
C GLN A 27 -17.89 12.77 -8.33
N MET A 28 -17.39 11.72 -7.68
CA MET A 28 -17.39 10.39 -8.26
C MET A 28 -18.80 9.82 -8.16
N GLU A 29 -19.40 9.53 -9.31
CA GLU A 29 -20.64 8.77 -9.36
C GLU A 29 -20.41 7.45 -8.60
N PRO A 30 -21.29 7.05 -7.65
CA PRO A 30 -21.21 5.74 -7.05
C PRO A 30 -21.35 4.72 -8.18
N THR A 31 -20.23 4.06 -8.53
CA THR A 31 -20.23 3.03 -9.56
C THR A 31 -21.00 1.82 -9.05
N HIS A 32 -22.33 1.88 -9.12
CA HIS A 32 -23.21 0.72 -9.05
C HIS A 32 -23.48 0.23 -10.47
N LYS A 33 -22.41 0.08 -11.24
CA LYS A 33 -22.44 -0.73 -12.45
C LYS A 33 -21.58 -1.93 -12.15
N ASP A 34 -22.18 -3.09 -12.40
CA ASP A 34 -21.58 -4.35 -12.77
C ASP A 34 -20.43 -4.10 -13.77
N GLN A 35 -19.32 -3.58 -13.27
CA GLN A 35 -18.05 -3.60 -13.95
C GLN A 35 -17.72 -5.08 -13.92
N SER A 36 -17.90 -5.70 -15.08
CA SER A 36 -17.27 -6.95 -15.45
C SER A 36 -15.97 -7.15 -14.67
N GLN A 37 -15.69 -8.41 -14.31
CA GLN A 37 -14.46 -8.91 -13.70
C GLN A 37 -13.18 -8.62 -14.51
N ASP A 38 -13.10 -7.50 -15.24
CA ASP A 38 -11.91 -6.97 -15.87
C ASP A 38 -10.97 -6.50 -14.77
N THR A 39 -10.19 -7.47 -14.32
CA THR A 39 -8.92 -7.22 -13.64
C THR A 39 -8.19 -6.14 -14.45
N PRO A 40 -7.68 -5.06 -13.83
CA PRO A 40 -7.00 -3.99 -14.55
C PRO A 40 -5.96 -4.61 -15.48
N SER A 41 -6.03 -4.27 -16.77
CA SER A 41 -5.06 -4.75 -17.75
C SER A 41 -3.70 -4.18 -17.37
N THR A 42 -2.85 -5.00 -16.75
CA THR A 42 -1.50 -4.62 -16.36
C THR A 42 -0.49 -5.53 -17.04
N SER A 43 0.65 -4.97 -17.45
CA SER A 43 1.80 -5.75 -17.93
C SER A 43 2.67 -6.27 -16.78
N ILE A 44 2.18 -6.24 -15.54
CA ILE A 44 2.93 -6.65 -14.35
C ILE A 44 3.05 -8.16 -14.33
N ARG A 45 4.27 -8.65 -14.13
CA ARG A 45 4.59 -10.07 -14.00
C ARG A 45 4.96 -10.41 -12.55
N PRO A 46 4.74 -11.65 -12.08
CA PRO A 46 5.09 -12.05 -10.71
C PRO A 46 6.57 -11.86 -10.34
N GLU A 47 7.46 -11.86 -11.33
CA GLU A 47 8.91 -11.67 -11.17
C GLU A 47 9.33 -10.19 -11.14
N ASN A 48 8.41 -9.25 -11.35
CA ASN A 48 8.74 -7.83 -11.25
C ASN A 48 9.00 -7.45 -9.79
N MET A 49 9.99 -6.59 -9.59
CA MET A 49 10.33 -6.02 -8.29
C MET A 49 9.13 -5.23 -7.74
N ALA A 50 8.75 -5.51 -6.50
CA ALA A 50 7.59 -4.92 -5.84
C ALA A 50 7.99 -4.11 -4.60
N TRP A 51 9.07 -4.49 -3.92
CA TRP A 51 9.52 -3.82 -2.70
C TRP A 51 11.05 -3.91 -2.54
N ILE A 52 11.66 -2.83 -2.06
CA ILE A 52 13.08 -2.81 -1.68
C ILE A 52 13.18 -2.29 -0.25
N MET A 53 13.86 -3.03 0.62
CA MET A 53 14.20 -2.59 1.98
C MET A 53 15.71 -2.63 2.17
N TYR A 54 16.25 -1.69 2.94
CA TYR A 54 17.67 -1.66 3.25
C TYR A 54 17.93 -2.17 4.66
N THR A 55 18.93 -3.04 4.81
CA THR A 55 19.39 -3.54 6.11
C THR A 55 20.79 -3.06 6.41
N SER A 56 21.15 -2.99 7.69
CA SER A 56 22.52 -2.69 8.09
C SER A 56 23.45 -3.79 7.57
N GLY A 57 24.42 -3.41 6.74
CA GLY A 57 25.47 -4.34 6.32
C GLY A 57 26.53 -4.46 7.40
N SER A 58 27.10 -5.66 7.55
CA SER A 58 28.17 -5.94 8.52
C SER A 58 29.44 -5.09 8.32
N ILE A 59 29.62 -4.52 7.12
CA ILE A 59 30.74 -3.65 6.74
C ILE A 59 30.35 -2.16 6.70
N GLY A 60 29.22 -1.79 7.33
CA GLY A 60 28.73 -0.40 7.39
C GLY A 60 27.99 0.08 6.14
N ILE A 61 28.06 -0.66 5.03
CA ILE A 61 27.35 -0.34 3.78
C ILE A 61 25.97 -1.02 3.78
N PRO A 62 24.84 -0.29 3.69
CA PRO A 62 23.52 -0.89 3.64
C PRO A 62 23.32 -1.82 2.45
N LYS A 63 22.65 -2.95 2.67
CA LYS A 63 22.32 -3.92 1.62
C LYS A 63 20.83 -3.82 1.27
N GLY A 64 20.53 -3.70 -0.02
CA GLY A 64 19.17 -3.72 -0.53
C GLY A 64 18.65 -5.16 -0.63
N VAL A 65 17.54 -5.43 0.04
CA VAL A 65 16.77 -6.67 -0.11
C VAL A 65 15.62 -6.37 -1.07
N VAL A 66 15.67 -7.00 -2.24
CA VAL A 66 14.66 -6.86 -3.30
C VAL A 66 13.64 -7.99 -3.15
N LEU A 67 12.34 -7.64 -3.11
CA LEU A 67 11.23 -8.58 -3.11
C LEU A 67 10.40 -8.39 -4.37
N GLU A 68 10.08 -9.50 -5.01
CA GLU A 68 9.21 -9.55 -6.19
C GLU A 68 7.74 -9.75 -5.78
N HIS A 69 6.81 -9.47 -6.70
CA HIS A 69 5.38 -9.69 -6.47
C HIS A 69 5.06 -11.13 -6.00
N ARG A 70 5.71 -12.15 -6.59
CA ARG A 70 5.51 -13.56 -6.19
C ARG A 70 5.95 -13.83 -4.75
N ASN A 71 7.00 -13.17 -4.25
CA ASN A 71 7.46 -13.32 -2.87
C ASN A 71 6.40 -12.77 -1.91
N LEU A 72 5.87 -11.58 -2.20
CA LEU A 72 4.81 -10.95 -1.42
C LEU A 72 3.53 -11.79 -1.43
N ARG A 73 3.08 -12.26 -2.59
CA ARG A 73 1.89 -13.12 -2.72
C ARG A 73 2.01 -14.39 -1.86
N SER A 74 3.15 -15.08 -1.93
CA SER A 74 3.39 -16.29 -1.13
C SER A 74 3.32 -15.99 0.36
N ASN A 75 3.96 -14.90 0.81
CA ASN A 75 3.91 -14.45 2.20
C ASN A 75 2.49 -14.08 2.65
N HIS A 76 1.69 -13.42 1.80
CA HIS A 76 0.32 -13.03 2.14
C HIS A 76 -0.57 -14.25 2.41
N VAL A 77 -0.51 -15.26 1.54
CA VAL A 77 -1.29 -16.49 1.71
C VAL A 77 -0.88 -17.22 3.00
N GLY A 78 0.43 -17.39 3.22
CA GLY A 78 0.93 -18.11 4.41
C GLY A 78 0.60 -17.37 5.72
N LYS A 79 0.89 -16.07 5.78
CA LYS A 79 0.70 -15.26 6.98
C LYS A 79 -0.77 -14.99 7.28
N GLY A 80 -1.58 -14.67 6.26
CA GLY A 80 -3.01 -14.43 6.43
C GLY A 80 -3.71 -15.62 7.07
N ASN A 81 -3.40 -16.83 6.57
CA ASN A 81 -3.91 -18.08 7.14
C ASN A 81 -3.42 -18.31 8.58
N MET A 82 -2.12 -18.12 8.84
CA MET A 82 -1.54 -18.32 10.18
C MET A 82 -2.13 -17.36 11.23
N CYS A 83 -2.50 -16.15 10.81
CA CYS A 83 -3.09 -15.13 11.68
C CYS A 83 -4.63 -15.17 11.72
N ASN A 84 -5.27 -16.12 11.03
CA ASN A 84 -6.73 -16.19 10.86
C ASN A 84 -7.33 -14.84 10.43
N MET A 85 -6.65 -14.15 9.51
CA MET A 85 -7.14 -12.87 8.99
C MET A 85 -8.35 -13.07 8.11
N ASP A 86 -9.37 -12.26 8.34
CA ASP A 86 -10.62 -12.26 7.60
C ASP A 86 -11.13 -10.82 7.39
N PRO A 87 -12.22 -10.59 6.65
CA PRO A 87 -12.74 -9.24 6.43
C PRO A 87 -13.19 -8.49 7.69
N THR A 88 -13.39 -9.17 8.82
CA THR A 88 -13.73 -8.55 10.11
C THR A 88 -12.49 -8.08 10.88
N THR A 89 -11.32 -8.57 10.49
CA THR A 89 -10.05 -8.24 11.13
C THR A 89 -9.70 -6.76 10.95
N ARG A 90 -9.22 -6.13 12.02
CA ARG A 90 -8.73 -4.75 12.03
C ARG A 90 -7.27 -4.73 12.50
N ALA A 91 -6.33 -4.55 11.57
CA ALA A 91 -4.90 -4.57 11.87
C ALA A 91 -4.37 -3.14 12.03
N PHE A 92 -3.65 -2.89 13.13
CA PHE A 92 -3.06 -1.58 13.38
C PHE A 92 -1.72 -1.42 12.65
N ARG A 93 -1.59 -0.36 11.87
CA ARG A 93 -0.40 -0.01 11.13
C ARG A 93 0.52 0.86 11.99
N PHE A 94 1.57 0.23 12.54
CA PHE A 94 2.47 0.89 13.50
C PHE A 94 3.93 1.01 13.01
N SER A 95 4.42 0.02 12.28
CA SER A 95 5.85 -0.14 11.96
C SER A 95 6.47 0.97 11.08
N ALA A 96 7.78 1.22 11.13
CA ALA A 96 8.38 2.15 10.16
C ALA A 96 8.46 1.51 8.76
N TYR A 97 8.23 2.30 7.70
CA TYR A 97 8.28 1.84 6.29
C TYR A 97 9.64 1.28 5.86
N THR A 98 10.69 1.54 6.64
CA THR A 98 12.05 1.07 6.41
C THR A 98 12.28 -0.39 6.79
N PHE A 99 11.33 -1.03 7.47
CA PHE A 99 11.39 -2.46 7.84
C PHE A 99 10.44 -3.30 6.96
N ASN A 100 10.46 -4.62 7.15
CA ASN A 100 9.56 -5.56 6.45
C ASN A 100 8.17 -5.69 7.09
N VAL A 101 8.01 -5.31 8.35
CA VAL A 101 6.74 -5.39 9.10
C VAL A 101 5.56 -4.68 8.40
N PRO A 102 5.73 -3.50 7.76
CA PRO A 102 4.67 -2.84 7.00
C PRO A 102 4.03 -3.70 5.91
N ILE A 103 4.75 -4.71 5.39
CA ILE A 103 4.20 -5.66 4.41
C ILE A 103 3.02 -6.41 5.04
N SER A 104 3.15 -6.80 6.31
CA SER A 104 2.08 -7.46 7.05
C SER A 104 0.99 -6.49 7.47
N ASP A 105 1.36 -5.35 8.06
CA ASP A 105 0.39 -4.37 8.54
C ASP A 105 -0.53 -3.85 7.42
N ILE A 106 0.01 -3.67 6.20
CA ILE A 106 -0.72 -3.10 5.06
C ILE A 106 -1.18 -4.20 4.09
N PHE A 107 -0.25 -4.84 3.39
CA PHE A 107 -0.58 -5.60 2.19
C PHE A 107 -1.26 -6.93 2.50
N ILE A 108 -0.88 -7.60 3.59
CA ILE A 108 -1.55 -8.84 4.01
C ILE A 108 -2.97 -8.53 4.49
N THR A 109 -3.10 -7.51 5.35
CA THR A 109 -4.40 -7.00 5.82
C THR A 109 -5.34 -6.72 4.63
N LEU A 110 -4.89 -5.95 3.64
CA LEU A 110 -5.71 -5.64 2.47
C LEU A 110 -5.98 -6.87 1.58
N ALA A 111 -5.01 -7.76 1.42
CA ALA A 111 -5.18 -8.98 0.62
C ALA A 111 -6.21 -9.96 1.22
N CYS A 112 -6.40 -9.93 2.54
CA CYS A 112 -7.42 -10.71 3.25
C CYS A 112 -8.80 -10.02 3.30
N GLY A 113 -8.95 -8.84 2.69
CA GLY A 113 -10.17 -8.02 2.78
C GLY A 113 -10.36 -7.35 4.15
N SER A 114 -9.35 -7.39 5.01
CA SER A 114 -9.35 -6.81 6.35
C SER A 114 -9.16 -5.28 6.32
N THR A 115 -9.33 -4.61 7.46
CA THR A 115 -9.18 -3.17 7.58
C THR A 115 -7.81 -2.77 8.16
N VAL A 116 -7.09 -1.91 7.46
CA VAL A 116 -5.87 -1.26 7.98
C VAL A 116 -6.26 -0.06 8.84
N CYS A 117 -5.82 -0.05 10.10
CA CYS A 117 -6.07 1.04 11.04
C CYS A 117 -4.82 1.90 11.18
N VAL A 118 -4.93 3.19 10.88
CA VAL A 118 -3.84 4.16 11.06
C VAL A 118 -4.02 4.93 12.36
N ARG A 119 -2.92 5.47 12.89
CA ARG A 119 -3.00 6.35 14.06
C ARG A 119 -3.71 7.65 13.66
N GLY A 120 -4.84 7.93 14.31
CA GLY A 120 -5.51 9.22 14.20
C GLY A 120 -4.69 10.35 14.84
N LYS A 121 -5.01 11.59 14.47
CA LYS A 121 -4.56 12.75 15.26
C LYS A 121 -5.12 12.64 16.66
N ARG A 122 -4.34 13.08 17.66
CA ARG A 122 -4.93 13.23 18.99
C ARG A 122 -5.94 14.39 18.95
N ALA A 123 -6.97 14.32 19.79
CA ALA A 123 -8.03 15.34 19.81
C ALA A 123 -7.56 16.71 20.34
N ASP A 124 -6.31 16.80 20.81
CA ASP A 124 -5.69 17.96 21.47
C ASP A 124 -4.57 18.64 20.64
N GLU A 125 -4.39 18.28 19.36
CA GLU A 125 -3.44 18.91 18.39
C GLU A 125 -4.15 19.38 17.11
#